data_AF-A0A354FDL6-F1
#
_entry.id   AF-A0A354FDL6-F1
#
_cell.length_a   1.000
_cell.length_b   1.000
_cell.length_c   1.000
_cell.angle_alpha   90.00
_cell.angle_beta   90.00
_cell.angle_gamma   90.00
#
_symmetry.space_group_name_H-M   'P 1'
#
loop_
_entity.id
_entity.type
_entity.pdbx_description
1 polymer ?
#
loop_
_entity_poly.entity_id
_entity_poly.type
_entity_poly.pdbx_seq_one_letter_code
_entity_poly.pdbx_strand_id
1 'polypeptide(L)' 'MQGVANNFETDLIFPLIKETARIAGVSYGDDPKSDVALKVIADHSRAL' A
#
# COMPACT_ATOMS: atom_id res chain seq x y z
N MET A 1 18.36 -5.63 -4.80
CA MET A 1 17.05 -5.73 -4.13
C MET A 1 16.94 -4.58 -3.15
N GLN A 2 15.78 -3.90 -3.06
CA GLN A 2 15.61 -2.65 -2.27
C GLN A 2 15.66 -2.83 -0.73
N GLY A 3 15.86 -4.05 -0.22
CA GLY A 3 15.97 -4.29 1.23
C GLY A 3 14.66 -4.12 2.02
N VAL A 4 13.53 -4.07 1.32
CA VAL A 4 12.18 -3.91 1.91
C VAL A 4 11.51 -5.26 2.16
N ALA A 5 10.57 -5.31 3.11
CA ALA A 5 10.00 -6.58 3.57
C ALA A 5 9.12 -7.28 2.51
N ASN A 6 8.56 -6.52 1.57
CA ASN A 6 7.75 -7.05 0.47
C ASN A 6 7.67 -6.06 -0.71
N ASN A 7 7.08 -6.52 -1.82
CA ASN A 7 6.98 -5.74 -3.07
C ASN A 7 6.16 -4.45 -2.93
N PHE A 8 5.22 -4.38 -1.98
CA PHE A 8 4.34 -3.23 -1.74
C PHE A 8 5.04 -2.09 -0.98
N GLU A 9 6.14 -2.41 -0.31
CA GLU A 9 6.94 -1.44 0.45
C GLU A 9 8.11 -0.89 -0.37
N THR A 10 8.16 -1.18 -1.66
CA THR A 10 9.10 -0.56 -2.59
C THR A 10 8.77 0.93 -2.79
N ASP A 11 9.77 1.71 -3.18
CA ASP A 11 9.62 3.15 -3.41
C ASP A 11 8.56 3.49 -4.48
N LEU A 12 8.23 2.53 -5.34
CA LEU A 12 7.24 2.68 -6.40
C LEU A 12 5.79 2.48 -5.93
N ILE A 13 5.57 1.61 -4.94
CA ILE A 13 4.21 1.19 -4.52
C ILE A 13 3.81 1.81 -3.18
N PHE A 14 4.78 1.98 -2.27
CA PHE A 14 4.50 2.47 -0.93
C PHE A 14 3.88 3.88 -0.88
N PRO A 15 4.23 4.84 -1.77
CA PRO A 15 3.55 6.13 -1.82
C PRO A 15 2.05 6.02 -2.14
N LEU A 16 1.65 5.08 -3.01
CA LEU A 16 0.24 4.84 -3.34
C LEU A 16 -0.52 4.28 -2.14
N ILE A 17 0.09 3.36 -1.41
CA ILE A 17 -0.47 2.81 -0.16
C ILE A 17 -0.64 3.92 0.89
N LYS A 18 0.36 4.80 1.05
CA LYS A 18 0.26 5.94 1.98
C LYS A 18 -0.86 6.92 1.61
N GLU A 19 -0.99 7.24 0.34
CA GLU A 19 -2.01 8.20 -0.11
C GLU A 19 -3.41 7.63 0.02
N THR A 20 -3.61 6.36 -0.36
CA THR A 20 -4.89 5.66 -0.19
C THR A 20 -5.26 5.50 1.29
N ALA A 21 -4.28 5.19 2.15
CA ALA A 21 -4.46 5.14 3.60
C ALA A 21 -4.89 6.50 4.16
N ARG A 22 -4.23 7.59 3.72
CA ARG A 22 -4.58 8.97 4.10
C ARG A 22 -6.00 9.35 3.68
N ILE A 23 -6.41 8.98 2.47
CA ILE A 23 -7.77 9.25 1.96
C ILE A 23 -8.82 8.46 2.73
N ALA A 24 -8.54 7.20 3.02
CA ALA A 24 -9.46 6.31 3.74
C ALA A 24 -9.49 6.54 5.27
N GLY A 25 -8.57 7.36 5.81
CA GLY A 25 -8.48 7.64 7.24
C GLY A 25 -8.00 6.43 8.06
N VAL A 26 -7.25 5.52 7.45
CA VAL A 26 -6.69 4.32 8.07
C VAL A 26 -5.16 4.37 8.05
N SER A 27 -4.50 3.63 8.95
CA SER A 27 -3.05 3.48 8.95
C SER A 27 -2.66 2.11 8.39
N TYR A 28 -1.64 2.08 7.53
CA TYR A 28 -1.03 0.83 7.08
C TYR A 28 -0.26 0.17 8.25
N GLY A 29 -0.53 -1.11 8.51
CA GLY A 29 0.06 -1.90 9.59
C GLY A 29 -0.81 -2.02 10.85
N ASP A 30 -1.90 -1.25 10.95
CA ASP A 30 -2.77 -1.25 12.15
C ASP A 30 -3.83 -2.36 12.11
N ASP A 31 -4.32 -2.73 10.92
CA ASP A 31 -5.32 -3.78 10.73
C ASP A 31 -5.03 -4.62 9.47
N PRO A 32 -4.87 -5.95 9.61
CA PRO A 32 -4.54 -6.82 8.48
C PRO A 32 -5.55 -6.78 7.33
N LYS A 33 -6.85 -6.54 7.60
CA LYS A 33 -7.86 -6.46 6.55
C LYS A 33 -7.71 -5.16 5.76
N SER A 34 -7.50 -4.06 6.46
CA SER A 34 -7.25 -2.74 5.87
C SER A 34 -5.97 -2.76 5.03
N ASP A 35 -4.91 -3.41 5.51
CA ASP A 35 -3.65 -3.57 4.76
C ASP A 35 -3.83 -4.33 3.45
N VAL A 36 -4.64 -5.38 3.45
CA VAL A 36 -4.97 -6.13 2.23
C VAL A 36 -5.73 -5.24 1.26
N ALA A 37 -6.73 -4.49 1.72
CA ALA A 37 -7.48 -3.57 0.87
C ALA A 37 -6.59 -2.48 0.25
N LEU A 38 -5.71 -1.86 1.05
CA LEU A 38 -4.76 -0.86 0.57
C LEU A 38 -3.79 -1.42 -0.48
N LYS A 39 -3.30 -2.65 -0.28
CA LYS A 39 -2.43 -3.35 -1.25
C LYS A 39 -3.15 -3.61 -2.57
N VAL A 40 -4.42 -4.02 -2.54
CA VAL A 40 -5.24 -4.24 -3.75
C VAL A 40 -5.45 -2.94 -4.52
N ILE A 41 -5.77 -1.84 -3.84
CA ILE A 41 -5.96 -0.53 -4.48
C ILE A 41 -4.66 -0.06 -5.14
N ALA A 42 -3.52 -0.19 -4.44
CA ALA A 42 -2.21 0.20 -4.97
C ALA A 42 -1.79 -0.64 -6.18
N ASP A 43 -2.09 -1.95 -6.19
CA ASP A 43 -1.82 -2.82 -7.34
C ASP A 43 -2.66 -2.42 -8.56
N HIS A 44 -3.97 -2.25 -8.37
CA HIS A 44 -4.90 -1.87 -9.45
C HIS A 44 -4.61 -0.48 -10.01
N SER A 45 -4.18 0.48 -9.18
CA SER A 45 -3.80 1.83 -9.62
C SER A 45 -2.60 1.84 -10.57
N ARG A 46 -1.76 0.79 -10.57
CA ARG A 46 -0.63 0.64 -11.50
C ARG A 46 -1.01 -0.11 -12.78
N ALA A 47 -2.04 -0.95 -12.73
CA ALA A 47 -2.49 -1.75 -13.86
C ALA A 47 -3.37 -0.97 -14.86
N LEU A 48 -3.86 0.20 -14.46
CA LEU A 48 -4.65 1.14 -15.26
C LEU A 48 -3.78 2.03 -16.15
#